data_AF-A0A961D9R6-F1
#
_entry.id   AF-A0A961D9R6-F1
#
_cell.length_a   1.000
_cell.length_b   1.000
_cell.length_c   1.000
_cell.angle_alpha   90.00
_cell.angle_beta   90.00
_cell.angle_gamma   90.00
#
_symmetry.space_group_name_H-M   'P 1'
#
loop_
_entity.id
_entity.type
_entity.pdbx_description
1 polymer ?
#
loop_
_entity_poly.entity_id
_entity_poly.type
_entity_poly.pdbx_seq_one_letter_code
_entity_poly.pdbx_strand_id
1 'polypeptide(L)'
;MHRTVITLFLALVTLCPANAQKAAFNVAEAQNAPLGLPSPMDKFLALDIALGEGTVKWSDVLKELSVNADLRKLTVESDVSLALGVRIADGVMAVKARDANALNDCAADIEALAKKLQVSEEELDRAKKARALANKGQWLMVFWELGCLQVDIMRSLNKKGNEKRRTLIIAAGWMQGAHYAAYVINKRYTPALSNCLREPMLVKAMQE
;
A
#
# COMPACT_ATOMS: atom_id res chain seq x y z
N MET A 1 34.55 -14.36 35.81
CA MET A 1 35.21 -14.17 34.50
C MET A 1 34.17 -14.40 33.41
N HIS A 2 33.29 -13.47 33.05
CA HIS A 2 33.46 -12.18 32.38
C HIS A 2 34.02 -12.26 30.94
N ARG A 3 33.13 -11.87 30.00
CA ARG A 3 33.35 -11.45 28.59
C ARG A 3 33.67 -12.63 27.67
N THR A 4 33.05 -12.87 26.52
CA THR A 4 32.63 -12.03 25.37
C THR A 4 31.84 -13.02 24.48
N VAL A 5 30.73 -12.73 23.80
CA VAL A 5 30.64 -12.16 22.45
C VAL A 5 29.16 -11.86 22.21
N ILE A 6 28.79 -10.58 22.31
CA ILE A 6 27.57 -10.04 21.71
C ILE A 6 28.06 -9.11 20.61
N THR A 7 28.12 -9.60 19.39
CA THR A 7 28.34 -8.77 18.19
C THR A 7 27.87 -9.56 16.99
N LEU A 8 26.67 -9.24 16.46
CA LEU A 8 26.41 -8.99 15.04
C LEU A 8 24.88 -8.83 14.79
N PHE A 9 24.34 -7.64 15.05
CA PHE A 9 23.09 -7.18 14.41
C PHE A 9 23.22 -5.67 14.19
N LEU A 10 24.19 -5.29 13.36
CA LEU A 10 24.35 -3.92 12.90
C LEU A 10 24.93 -3.93 11.48
N ALA A 11 24.15 -4.40 10.52
CA ALA A 11 24.49 -4.28 9.10
C ALA A 11 23.24 -4.41 8.22
N LEU A 12 22.45 -3.33 8.13
CA LEU A 12 21.81 -2.91 6.88
C LEU A 12 21.32 -1.44 6.98
N VAL A 13 22.24 -0.52 7.25
CA VAL A 13 22.02 0.92 6.98
C VAL A 13 23.24 1.44 6.22
N THR A 14 23.30 1.10 4.93
CA THR A 14 24.24 1.61 3.93
C THR A 14 23.48 1.64 2.61
N LEU A 15 23.33 2.73 1.84
CA LEU A 15 23.77 4.11 1.92
C LEU A 15 22.63 4.98 1.34
N CYS A 16 22.11 5.95 2.09
CA CYS A 16 21.64 7.18 1.46
C CYS A 16 22.87 8.09 1.34
N PRO A 17 23.22 8.62 0.16
CA PRO A 17 24.27 9.61 0.08
C PRO A 17 23.84 10.83 0.90
N ALA A 18 24.60 11.16 1.94
CA ALA A 18 24.34 12.26 2.86
C ALA A 18 24.30 13.65 2.20
N ASN A 19 24.62 13.74 0.90
CA ASN A 19 24.67 14.96 0.09
C ASN A 19 23.62 15.02 -1.04
N ALA A 20 22.60 14.17 -1.03
CA ALA A 20 21.49 14.35 -1.97
C ALA A 20 20.75 15.65 -1.63
N GLN A 21 20.98 16.71 -2.42
CA GLN A 21 20.38 18.02 -2.22
C GLN A 21 18.86 17.88 -2.18
N LYS A 22 18.27 18.09 -0.99
CA LYS A 22 16.82 18.01 -0.78
C LYS A 22 16.15 18.98 -1.75
N ALA A 23 15.25 18.47 -2.60
CA ALA A 23 14.50 19.35 -3.49
C ALA A 23 13.72 20.39 -2.67
N ALA A 24 13.76 21.63 -3.15
CA ALA A 24 12.84 22.66 -2.72
C ALA A 24 11.40 22.16 -2.92
N PHE A 25 10.53 22.49 -1.97
CA PHE A 25 9.13 22.10 -2.00
C PHE A 25 8.31 23.25 -1.45
N ASN A 26 7.44 23.78 -2.29
CA ASN A 26 6.48 24.79 -1.91
C ASN A 26 5.15 24.10 -1.62
N VAL A 27 4.69 24.15 -0.36
CA VAL A 27 3.41 23.57 0.05
C VAL A 27 2.24 24.24 -0.68
N ALA A 28 2.37 25.52 -1.04
CA ALA A 28 1.33 26.27 -1.72
C ALA A 28 1.09 25.81 -3.18
N GLU A 29 2.08 25.15 -3.79
CA GLU A 29 2.00 24.61 -5.15
C GLU A 29 1.65 23.12 -5.18
N ALA A 30 1.46 22.50 -4.01
CA ALA A 30 1.11 21.10 -3.93
C ALA A 30 -0.31 20.88 -4.48
N GLN A 31 -0.42 20.03 -5.50
CA GLN A 31 -1.71 19.65 -6.07
C GLN A 31 -2.40 18.64 -5.14
N ASN A 32 -3.66 18.90 -4.80
CA ASN A 32 -4.50 17.95 -4.11
C ASN A 32 -5.08 16.97 -5.14
N ALA A 33 -4.87 15.67 -4.94
CA ALA A 33 -5.60 14.67 -5.70
C ALA A 33 -7.09 14.73 -5.32
N PRO A 34 -8.03 14.66 -6.27
CA PRO A 34 -9.47 14.70 -5.99
C PRO A 34 -10.02 13.43 -5.30
N LEU A 35 -9.15 12.50 -4.89
CA LEU A 35 -9.54 11.30 -4.15
C LEU A 35 -9.80 11.67 -2.68
N GLY A 36 -10.99 11.30 -2.17
CA GLY A 36 -11.48 11.70 -0.84
C GLY A 36 -10.65 11.17 0.35
N LEU A 37 -9.74 10.22 0.11
CA LEU A 37 -8.68 9.81 1.03
C LEU A 37 -7.40 9.64 0.21
N PRO A 38 -6.23 10.04 0.74
CA PRO A 38 -4.99 9.84 0.01
C PRO A 38 -4.79 8.31 -0.16
N SER A 39 -4.34 7.89 -1.34
CA SER A 39 -4.10 6.48 -1.67
C SER A 39 -2.68 6.29 -2.21
N PRO A 40 -2.01 5.17 -1.90
CA PRO A 40 -0.74 4.83 -2.57
C PRO A 40 -0.80 4.89 -4.10
N MET A 41 -1.98 4.65 -4.70
CA MET A 41 -2.13 4.74 -6.15
C MET A 41 -1.81 6.14 -6.70
N ASP A 42 -2.11 7.20 -5.96
CA ASP A 42 -1.77 8.58 -6.37
C ASP A 42 -0.27 8.73 -6.57
N LYS A 43 0.54 8.05 -5.75
CA LYS A 43 2.00 8.05 -5.89
C LYS A 43 2.45 7.29 -7.11
N PHE A 44 1.83 6.16 -7.42
CA PHE A 44 2.19 5.38 -8.61
C PHE A 44 1.87 6.16 -9.89
N LEU A 45 0.71 6.84 -9.93
CA LEU A 45 0.34 7.72 -11.04
C LEU A 45 1.28 8.92 -11.15
N ALA A 46 1.62 9.58 -10.04
CA ALA A 46 2.59 10.68 -10.04
C ALA A 46 3.97 10.25 -10.56
N LEU A 47 4.42 9.04 -10.19
CA LEU A 47 5.66 8.46 -10.68
C LEU A 47 5.62 8.18 -12.18
N ASP A 48 4.51 7.65 -12.71
CA ASP A 48 4.35 7.47 -14.15
C ASP A 48 4.35 8.80 -14.91
N ILE A 49 3.69 9.82 -14.38
CA ILE A 49 3.71 11.17 -14.99
C ILE A 49 5.13 11.72 -15.00
N ALA A 50 5.84 11.62 -13.87
CA ALA A 50 7.18 12.19 -13.73
C ALA A 50 8.26 11.44 -14.53
N LEU A 51 8.11 10.12 -14.70
CA LEU A 51 9.09 9.26 -15.40
C LEU A 51 8.70 8.94 -16.85
N GLY A 52 7.47 9.26 -17.25
CA GLY A 52 6.85 8.81 -18.50
C GLY A 52 6.16 7.45 -18.34
N GLU A 53 4.96 7.32 -18.92
CA GLU A 53 4.19 6.07 -18.90
C GLU A 53 5.00 4.91 -19.51
N GLY A 54 5.00 3.75 -18.84
CA GLY A 54 5.72 2.56 -19.29
C GLY A 54 7.20 2.50 -18.90
N THR A 55 7.78 3.59 -18.37
CA THR A 55 9.17 3.60 -17.86
C THR A 55 9.35 2.69 -16.64
N VAL A 56 8.30 2.58 -15.81
CA VAL A 56 8.26 1.69 -14.65
C VAL A 56 7.51 0.42 -15.02
N LYS A 57 8.19 -0.72 -14.93
CA LYS A 57 7.58 -2.04 -15.05
C LYS A 57 6.97 -2.44 -13.71
N TRP A 58 5.72 -2.02 -13.47
CA TRP A 58 5.02 -2.25 -12.20
C TRP A 58 4.85 -3.72 -11.82
N SER A 59 4.79 -4.63 -12.81
CA SER A 59 4.81 -6.08 -12.58
C SER A 59 6.10 -6.56 -11.90
N ASP A 60 7.24 -6.01 -12.30
CA ASP A 60 8.54 -6.38 -11.75
C ASP A 60 8.67 -5.84 -10.32
N VAL A 61 8.18 -4.61 -10.09
CA VAL A 61 8.12 -3.98 -8.76
C VAL A 61 7.23 -4.77 -7.81
N LEU A 62 6.05 -5.21 -8.28
CA LEU A 62 5.14 -6.06 -7.51
C LEU A 62 5.84 -7.37 -7.10
N LYS A 63 6.43 -8.07 -8.08
CA LYS A 63 7.10 -9.35 -7.84
C LYS A 63 8.23 -9.25 -6.83
N GLU A 64 8.98 -8.16 -6.85
CA GLU A 64 10.11 -7.93 -5.96
C GLU A 64 9.69 -7.69 -4.50
N LEU A 65 8.59 -6.94 -4.28
CA LEU A 65 8.27 -6.39 -2.96
C LEU A 65 6.97 -6.92 -2.34
N SER A 66 6.13 -7.61 -3.09
CA SER A 66 4.91 -8.23 -2.55
C SER A 66 5.24 -9.23 -1.46
N VAL A 67 4.37 -9.34 -0.46
CA VAL A 67 4.64 -10.24 0.66
C VAL A 67 4.42 -11.69 0.24
N ASN A 68 5.47 -12.50 0.31
CA ASN A 68 5.44 -13.93 0.01
C ASN A 68 5.23 -14.84 1.24
N ALA A 69 4.80 -14.28 2.37
CA ALA A 69 4.50 -15.03 3.58
C ALA A 69 3.07 -15.58 3.57
N ASP A 70 2.86 -16.74 4.21
CA ASP A 70 1.53 -17.30 4.44
C ASP A 70 0.81 -16.53 5.56
N LEU A 71 0.20 -15.40 5.17
CA LEU A 71 -0.54 -14.50 6.08
C LEU A 71 -1.75 -15.18 6.73
N ARG A 72 -2.23 -16.28 6.16
CA ARG A 72 -3.39 -17.02 6.68
C ARG A 72 -3.06 -17.78 7.96
N LYS A 73 -1.79 -17.88 8.36
CA LYS A 73 -1.39 -18.45 9.65
C LYS A 73 -1.48 -17.48 10.82
N LEU A 74 -1.62 -16.18 10.57
CA LEU A 74 -1.68 -15.16 11.63
C LEU A 74 -2.96 -15.30 12.45
N THR A 75 -2.84 -15.25 13.77
CA THR A 75 -3.98 -15.38 14.72
C THR A 75 -4.14 -14.17 15.64
N VAL A 76 -3.05 -13.44 15.89
CA VAL A 76 -3.06 -12.22 16.70
C VAL A 76 -3.75 -11.10 15.92
N GLU A 77 -4.76 -10.48 16.52
CA GLU A 77 -5.63 -9.49 15.85
C GLU A 77 -4.86 -8.29 15.26
N SER A 78 -3.85 -7.78 15.97
CA SER A 78 -3.01 -6.68 15.47
C SER A 78 -2.23 -7.09 14.22
N ASP A 79 -1.71 -8.31 14.21
CA ASP A 79 -0.90 -8.84 13.11
C ASP A 79 -1.78 -9.12 11.89
N VAL A 80 -2.98 -9.65 12.12
CA VAL A 80 -4.00 -9.81 11.08
C VAL A 80 -4.40 -8.45 10.49
N SER A 81 -4.58 -7.43 11.34
CA SER A 81 -4.94 -6.07 10.89
C SER A 81 -3.83 -5.43 10.05
N LEU A 82 -2.57 -5.55 10.49
CA LEU A 82 -1.40 -5.07 9.73
C LEU A 82 -1.28 -5.82 8.40
N ALA A 83 -1.35 -7.16 8.44
CA ALA A 83 -1.24 -8.01 7.26
C ALA A 83 -2.36 -7.72 6.24
N LEU A 84 -3.58 -7.45 6.72
CA LEU A 84 -4.69 -7.05 5.86
C LEU A 84 -4.38 -5.74 5.13
N GLY A 85 -3.88 -4.73 5.84
CA GLY A 85 -3.46 -3.47 5.22
C GLY A 85 -2.38 -3.65 4.14
N VAL A 86 -1.33 -4.41 4.46
CA VAL A 86 -0.26 -4.74 3.49
C VAL A 86 -0.82 -5.44 2.26
N ARG A 87 -1.68 -6.45 2.45
CA ARG A 87 -2.23 -7.23 1.33
C ARG A 87 -3.20 -6.42 0.46
N ILE A 88 -3.94 -5.49 1.05
CA ILE A 88 -4.75 -4.53 0.28
C ILE A 88 -3.84 -3.68 -0.62
N ALA A 89 -2.72 -3.19 -0.11
CA ALA A 89 -1.76 -2.43 -0.92
C ALA A 89 -1.13 -3.29 -2.03
N ASP A 90 -0.80 -4.55 -1.77
CA ASP A 90 -0.35 -5.49 -2.81
C ASP A 90 -1.43 -5.71 -3.90
N GLY A 91 -2.70 -5.81 -3.51
CA GLY A 91 -3.82 -5.89 -4.45
C GLY A 91 -3.97 -4.64 -5.33
N VAL A 92 -3.81 -3.45 -4.73
CA VAL A 92 -3.77 -2.17 -5.48
C VAL A 92 -2.60 -2.15 -6.47
N MET A 93 -1.43 -2.63 -6.05
CA MET A 93 -0.28 -2.75 -6.94
C MET A 93 -0.51 -3.79 -8.06
N ALA A 94 -1.20 -4.89 -7.78
CA ALA A 94 -1.59 -5.88 -8.79
C ALA A 94 -2.52 -5.27 -9.85
N VAL A 95 -3.46 -4.41 -9.45
CA VAL A 95 -4.28 -3.62 -10.40
C VAL A 95 -3.40 -2.69 -11.22
N LYS A 96 -2.45 -2.00 -10.59
CA LYS A 96 -1.53 -1.09 -11.28
C LYS A 96 -0.65 -1.83 -12.29
N ALA A 97 -0.21 -3.05 -11.95
CA ALA A 97 0.54 -3.95 -12.81
C ALA A 97 -0.33 -4.66 -13.86
N ARG A 98 -1.67 -4.56 -13.78
CA ARG A 98 -2.64 -5.32 -14.59
C ARG A 98 -2.41 -6.83 -14.50
N ASP A 99 -2.06 -7.32 -13.32
CA ASP A 99 -1.81 -8.74 -13.05
C ASP A 99 -3.04 -9.35 -12.36
N ALA A 100 -3.85 -10.08 -13.15
CA ALA A 100 -5.08 -10.69 -12.65
C ALA A 100 -4.79 -11.86 -11.69
N ASN A 101 -3.69 -12.59 -11.88
CA ASN A 101 -3.35 -13.71 -11.02
C ASN A 101 -2.92 -13.20 -9.65
N ALA A 102 -2.00 -12.22 -9.61
CA ALA A 102 -1.58 -11.60 -8.36
C ALA A 102 -2.75 -10.93 -7.63
N LEU A 103 -3.68 -10.29 -8.36
CA LEU A 103 -4.88 -9.72 -7.74
C LEU A 103 -5.80 -10.78 -7.14
N ASN A 104 -5.98 -11.92 -7.82
CA ASN A 104 -6.79 -13.02 -7.30
C ASN A 104 -6.18 -13.64 -6.03
N ASP A 105 -4.87 -13.82 -6.00
CA ASP A 105 -4.15 -14.30 -4.82
C ASP A 105 -4.29 -13.31 -3.66
N CYS A 106 -4.10 -12.02 -3.94
CA CYS A 106 -4.28 -10.97 -2.93
C CYS A 106 -5.71 -10.94 -2.38
N ALA A 107 -6.70 -11.05 -3.26
CA ALA A 107 -8.10 -11.03 -2.85
C ALA A 107 -8.49 -12.25 -1.99
N ALA A 108 -7.95 -13.43 -2.28
CA ALA A 108 -8.16 -14.61 -1.45
C ALA A 108 -7.57 -14.44 -0.03
N ASP A 109 -6.39 -13.81 0.07
CA ASP A 109 -5.78 -13.51 1.37
C ASP A 109 -6.53 -12.42 2.14
N ILE A 110 -6.98 -11.37 1.45
CA ILE A 110 -7.82 -10.30 2.02
C ILE A 110 -9.10 -10.91 2.61
N GLU A 111 -9.77 -11.80 1.87
CA GLU A 111 -10.99 -12.48 2.34
C GLU A 111 -10.72 -13.30 3.60
N ALA A 112 -9.63 -14.09 3.61
CA ALA A 112 -9.25 -14.91 4.75
C ALA A 112 -8.90 -14.08 6.00
N LEU A 113 -8.20 -12.96 5.83
CA LEU A 113 -7.82 -12.05 6.92
C LEU A 113 -9.04 -11.26 7.44
N ALA A 114 -9.89 -10.77 6.54
CA ALA A 114 -11.10 -10.01 6.89
C ALA A 114 -12.09 -10.87 7.70
N LYS A 115 -12.25 -12.15 7.35
CA LYS A 115 -13.06 -13.11 8.12
C LYS A 115 -12.59 -13.26 9.57
N LYS A 116 -11.27 -13.26 9.81
CA LYS A 116 -10.71 -13.31 11.17
C LYS A 116 -11.00 -12.06 11.99
N LEU A 117 -11.18 -10.92 11.31
CA LEU A 117 -11.61 -9.66 11.93
C LEU A 117 -13.14 -9.54 12.02
N GLN A 118 -13.88 -10.59 11.69
CA GLN A 118 -15.35 -10.65 11.72
C GLN A 118 -16.02 -9.66 10.75
N VAL A 119 -15.36 -9.33 9.64
CA VAL A 119 -15.98 -8.61 8.52
C VAL A 119 -17.01 -9.54 7.86
N SER A 120 -18.20 -9.01 7.56
CA SER A 120 -19.29 -9.79 6.99
C SER A 120 -19.04 -10.17 5.52
N GLU A 121 -19.64 -11.27 5.06
CA GLU A 121 -19.57 -11.69 3.66
C GLU A 121 -20.15 -10.64 2.70
N GLU A 122 -21.20 -9.93 3.12
CA GLU A 122 -21.84 -8.86 2.35
C GLU A 122 -20.86 -7.70 2.09
N GLU A 123 -20.00 -7.37 3.06
CA GLU A 123 -18.95 -6.37 2.92
C GLU A 123 -17.81 -6.82 1.97
N LEU A 124 -17.72 -8.12 1.66
CA LEU A 124 -16.71 -8.70 0.76
C LEU A 124 -17.21 -8.93 -0.68
N ASP A 125 -18.49 -8.72 -0.96
CA ASP A 125 -19.06 -8.97 -2.30
C ASP A 125 -18.48 -8.06 -3.39
N ARG A 126 -18.06 -6.84 -3.04
CA ARG A 126 -17.34 -5.96 -3.97
C ARG A 126 -15.97 -6.51 -4.36
N ALA A 127 -15.27 -7.17 -3.45
CA ALA A 127 -14.00 -7.83 -3.76
C ALA A 127 -14.22 -8.96 -4.79
N LYS A 128 -15.29 -9.74 -4.64
CA LYS A 128 -15.67 -10.79 -5.61
C LYS A 128 -15.98 -10.19 -7.00
N LYS A 129 -16.70 -9.08 -7.06
CA LYS A 129 -16.96 -8.33 -8.31
C LYS A 129 -15.67 -7.84 -8.96
N ALA A 130 -14.78 -7.22 -8.18
CA ALA A 130 -13.48 -6.72 -8.67
C ALA A 130 -12.65 -7.86 -9.31
N ARG A 131 -12.60 -9.05 -8.68
CA ARG A 131 -11.92 -10.23 -9.26
C ARG A 131 -12.54 -10.67 -10.58
N ALA A 132 -13.87 -10.75 -10.65
CA ALA A 132 -14.56 -11.14 -11.88
C ALA A 132 -14.31 -10.16 -13.04
N LEU A 133 -14.23 -8.87 -12.74
CA LEU A 133 -13.89 -7.82 -13.71
C LEU A 133 -12.42 -7.90 -14.16
N ALA A 134 -11.49 -8.20 -13.24
CA ALA A 134 -10.07 -8.35 -13.55
C ALA A 134 -9.81 -9.54 -14.49
N ASN A 135 -10.48 -10.66 -14.25
CA ASN A 135 -10.42 -11.82 -15.15
C ASN A 135 -10.98 -11.53 -16.56
N LYS A 136 -11.79 -10.47 -16.72
CA LYS A 136 -12.29 -9.98 -18.01
C LYS A 136 -11.44 -8.83 -18.58
N GLY A 137 -10.33 -8.46 -17.93
CA GLY A 137 -9.48 -7.33 -18.33
C GLY A 137 -10.13 -5.95 -18.17
N GLN A 138 -11.23 -5.85 -17.41
CA GLN A 138 -12.00 -4.60 -17.25
C GLN A 138 -11.39 -3.71 -16.15
N TRP A 139 -10.12 -3.33 -16.31
CA TRP A 139 -9.29 -2.71 -15.26
C TRP A 139 -9.85 -1.40 -14.69
N LEU A 140 -10.51 -0.57 -15.50
CA LEU A 140 -11.16 0.65 -15.00
C LEU A 140 -12.30 0.32 -14.01
N MET A 141 -13.09 -0.71 -14.33
CA MET A 141 -14.17 -1.17 -13.45
C MET A 141 -13.61 -1.86 -12.19
N VAL A 142 -12.48 -2.56 -12.31
CA VAL A 142 -11.75 -3.11 -11.14
C VAL A 142 -11.36 -1.99 -10.20
N PHE A 143 -10.74 -0.93 -10.72
CA PHE A 143 -10.35 0.23 -9.92
C PHE A 143 -11.54 0.87 -9.20
N TRP A 144 -12.66 1.04 -9.91
CA TRP A 144 -13.89 1.57 -9.32
C TRP A 144 -14.43 0.71 -8.17
N GLU A 145 -14.58 -0.61 -8.39
CA GLU A 145 -15.09 -1.52 -7.35
C GLU A 145 -14.16 -1.60 -6.13
N LEU A 146 -12.84 -1.54 -6.32
CA LEU A 146 -11.90 -1.48 -5.20
C LEU A 146 -12.01 -0.16 -4.42
N GLY A 147 -12.23 0.97 -5.10
CA GLY A 147 -12.52 2.25 -4.46
C GLY A 147 -13.80 2.18 -3.61
N CYS A 148 -14.87 1.59 -4.15
CA CYS A 148 -16.10 1.37 -3.37
C CYS A 148 -15.88 0.40 -2.20
N LEU A 149 -15.12 -0.68 -2.38
CA LEU A 149 -14.78 -1.62 -1.32
C LEU A 149 -14.01 -0.93 -0.18
N GLN A 150 -13.06 -0.07 -0.50
CA GLN A 150 -12.32 0.71 0.50
C GLN A 150 -13.28 1.59 1.32
N VAL A 151 -14.22 2.28 0.67
CA VAL A 151 -15.23 3.09 1.35
C VAL A 151 -16.11 2.24 2.28
N ASP A 152 -16.54 1.07 1.83
CA ASP A 152 -17.39 0.17 2.63
C ASP A 152 -16.64 -0.42 3.83
N ILE A 153 -15.38 -0.86 3.64
CA ILE A 153 -14.51 -1.30 4.74
C ILE A 153 -14.32 -0.16 5.76
N MET A 154 -14.01 1.04 5.30
CA MET A 154 -13.83 2.21 6.17
C MET A 154 -15.11 2.56 6.93
N ARG A 155 -16.27 2.50 6.28
CA ARG A 155 -17.57 2.71 6.93
C ARG A 155 -17.83 1.64 8.02
N SER A 156 -17.51 0.38 7.74
CA SER A 156 -17.67 -0.70 8.72
C SER A 156 -16.72 -0.55 9.92
N LEU A 157 -15.47 -0.17 9.65
CA LEU A 157 -14.44 0.08 10.66
C LEU A 157 -14.66 1.38 11.46
N ASN A 158 -15.60 2.24 11.04
CA ASN A 158 -16.05 3.41 11.81
C ASN A 158 -17.12 3.07 12.86
N LYS A 159 -17.60 1.83 12.93
CA LYS A 159 -18.43 1.37 14.06
C LYS A 159 -17.61 1.41 15.36
N LYS A 160 -18.23 1.85 16.47
CA LYS A 160 -17.58 1.97 17.80
C LYS A 160 -16.84 0.68 18.16
N GLY A 161 -15.58 0.80 18.63
CA GLY A 161 -14.73 -0.32 19.07
C GLY A 161 -13.69 -0.82 18.06
N ASN A 162 -13.75 -0.39 16.79
CA ASN A 162 -12.83 -0.85 15.73
C ASN A 162 -11.67 0.11 15.41
N GLU A 163 -11.49 1.19 16.18
CA GLU A 163 -10.55 2.27 15.87
C GLU A 163 -9.11 1.80 15.74
N LYS A 164 -8.66 0.94 16.67
CA LYS A 164 -7.28 0.41 16.64
C LYS A 164 -7.03 -0.45 15.40
N ARG A 165 -7.98 -1.32 15.02
CA ARG A 165 -7.89 -2.15 13.81
C ARG A 165 -7.79 -1.26 12.57
N ARG A 166 -8.66 -0.26 12.49
CA ARG A 166 -8.70 0.72 11.41
C ARG A 166 -7.35 1.42 11.23
N THR A 167 -6.79 1.96 12.31
CA THR A 167 -5.50 2.64 12.28
C THR A 167 -4.38 1.72 11.80
N LEU A 168 -4.33 0.46 12.28
CA LEU A 168 -3.32 -0.50 11.84
C LEU A 168 -3.45 -0.86 10.36
N ILE A 169 -4.66 -1.11 9.87
CA ILE A 169 -4.91 -1.44 8.45
C ILE A 169 -4.47 -0.28 7.54
N ILE A 170 -4.87 0.96 7.89
CA ILE A 170 -4.54 2.15 7.09
C ILE A 170 -3.04 2.41 7.11
N ALA A 171 -2.42 2.39 8.30
CA ALA A 171 -0.99 2.62 8.44
C ALA A 171 -0.18 1.58 7.66
N ALA A 172 -0.54 0.29 7.76
CA ALA A 172 0.15 -0.78 7.05
C ALA A 172 -0.01 -0.68 5.53
N GLY A 173 -1.23 -0.40 5.04
CA GLY A 173 -1.46 -0.20 3.61
C GLY A 173 -0.66 0.98 3.05
N TRP A 174 -0.58 2.07 3.80
CA TRP A 174 0.27 3.20 3.45
C TRP A 174 1.76 2.90 3.47
N MET A 175 2.24 2.23 4.52
CA MET A 175 3.65 1.85 4.61
C MET A 175 4.07 0.96 3.45
N GLN A 176 3.25 -0.03 3.08
CA GLN A 176 3.53 -0.90 1.94
C GLN A 176 3.44 -0.14 0.60
N GLY A 177 2.44 0.73 0.45
CA GLY A 177 2.32 1.61 -0.71
C GLY A 177 3.52 2.56 -0.89
N ALA A 178 3.96 3.17 0.21
CA ALA A 178 5.13 4.03 0.24
C ALA A 178 6.41 3.24 -0.03
N HIS A 179 6.50 1.98 0.41
CA HIS A 179 7.63 1.09 0.11
C HIS A 179 7.77 0.86 -1.40
N TYR A 180 6.67 0.58 -2.10
CA TYR A 180 6.67 0.48 -3.57
C TYR A 180 7.17 1.77 -4.25
N ALA A 181 6.63 2.92 -3.85
CA ALA A 181 7.03 4.21 -4.42
C ALA A 181 8.51 4.52 -4.13
N ALA A 182 8.95 4.29 -2.89
CA ALA A 182 10.33 4.51 -2.46
C ALA A 182 11.31 3.61 -3.21
N TYR A 183 10.94 2.36 -3.51
CA TYR A 183 11.77 1.47 -4.32
C TYR A 183 12.02 2.02 -5.73
N VAL A 184 10.96 2.47 -6.41
CA VAL A 184 11.07 3.07 -7.75
C VAL A 184 11.93 4.33 -7.71
N ILE A 185 11.70 5.20 -6.73
CA ILE A 185 12.48 6.42 -6.55
C ILE A 185 13.95 6.11 -6.27
N ASN A 186 14.23 5.13 -5.42
CA ASN A 186 15.60 4.74 -5.10
C ASN A 186 16.36 4.24 -6.35
N LYS A 187 15.68 3.48 -7.23
CA LYS A 187 16.25 3.01 -8.50
C LYS A 187 16.45 4.12 -9.54
N ARG A 188 15.73 5.24 -9.42
CA ARG A 188 15.68 6.34 -10.40
C ARG A 188 15.77 7.71 -9.72
N TYR A 189 16.67 7.83 -8.76
CA TYR A 189 16.66 8.96 -7.84
C TYR A 189 16.92 10.28 -8.57
N THR A 190 16.00 11.23 -8.37
CA THR A 190 16.25 12.65 -8.56
C THR A 190 15.66 13.41 -7.38
N PRO A 191 16.21 14.59 -7.01
CA PRO A 191 15.63 15.43 -5.98
C PRO A 191 14.14 15.70 -6.23
N ALA A 192 13.76 16.03 -7.47
CA ALA A 192 12.38 16.30 -7.84
C ALA A 192 11.47 15.08 -7.65
N LEU A 193 11.90 13.90 -8.08
CA LEU A 193 11.12 12.66 -7.94
C LEU A 193 10.92 12.26 -6.47
N SER A 194 11.89 12.57 -5.59
CA SER A 194 11.74 12.32 -4.15
C SER A 194 10.60 13.11 -3.51
N ASN A 195 10.17 14.23 -4.11
CA ASN A 195 9.01 14.98 -3.63
C ASN A 195 7.70 14.18 -3.77
N CYS A 196 7.64 13.16 -4.63
CA CYS A 196 6.50 12.27 -4.74
C CYS A 196 6.22 11.50 -3.45
N LEU A 197 7.19 11.31 -2.55
CA LEU A 197 6.96 10.63 -1.26
C LEU A 197 6.27 11.53 -0.22
N ARG A 198 6.19 12.84 -0.44
CA ARG A 198 5.59 13.75 0.54
C ARG A 198 4.07 13.59 0.52
N GLU A 199 3.49 13.36 1.70
CA GLU A 199 2.04 13.21 1.91
C GLU A 199 1.53 14.08 3.06
N PRO A 200 1.43 15.41 2.88
CA PRO A 200 0.94 16.30 3.93
C PRO A 200 -0.51 16.01 4.32
N MET A 201 -1.35 15.54 3.38
CA MET A 201 -2.75 15.20 3.64
C MET A 201 -2.88 13.95 4.52
N LEU A 202 -2.02 12.94 4.32
CA LEU A 202 -1.98 11.77 5.20
C LEU A 202 -1.61 12.17 6.64
N VAL A 203 -0.59 13.02 6.79
CA VAL A 203 -0.17 13.49 8.12
C VAL A 203 -1.31 14.19 8.84
N LYS A 204 -2.07 15.03 8.14
CA LYS A 204 -3.25 15.70 8.70
C LYS A 204 -4.32 14.69 9.12
N ALA A 205 -4.63 13.71 8.27
CA ALA A 205 -5.63 12.67 8.57
C ALA A 205 -5.24 11.75 9.74
N MET A 206 -3.97 11.67 10.11
CA MET A 206 -3.49 10.90 11.27
C MET A 206 -3.50 11.71 12.57
N GLN A 207 -3.67 13.03 12.50
CA GLN A 207 -3.71 13.93 13.67
C GLN A 207 -5.14 14.22 14.15
N GLU A 208 -6.14 13.92 13.33
CA GLU A 208 -7.58 14.01 13.62
C GLU A 208 -8.11 12.70 14.21
#